data_AF-A0A564Q7H5-F1
#
_entry.id   AF-A0A564Q7H5-F1
#
_cell.length_a   1.000
_cell.length_b   1.000
_cell.length_c   1.000
_cell.angle_alpha   90.00
_cell.angle_beta   90.00
_cell.angle_gamma   90.00
#
_symmetry.space_group_name_H-M   'P 1'
#
loop_
_entity.id
_entity.type
_entity.pdbx_description
1 polymer ?
#
loop_
_entity_poly.entity_id
_entity_poly.type
_entity_poly.pdbx_seq_one_letter_code
_entity_poly.pdbx_strand_id
1 'polypeptide(L)'
;METENTCNGRRTYRSCMVVRRDVHFQGACSMNDVHDPGLESTEWWHALESFVVLGISIAGTLYSVENIENLIGSIISLLKNRDIDKRIDLPTDALKRILKDKESLSLCPLCKSRLDSNVANLPKRERNSTWQPQWRTTKRAEGEDKSIQIIHLKPLIESTVIHTAKNVRYGHRWCNVSMTDHSIDETLDFMEHVVRVHGRCKK
;
A
#
# COMPACT_ATOMS: atom_id res chain seq x y z
N MET A 1 -10.69 -2.13 -44.54
CA MET A 1 -11.83 -2.76 -43.84
C MET A 1 -11.21 -3.56 -42.70
N GLU A 2 -10.84 -2.85 -41.64
CA GLU A 2 -10.14 -3.41 -40.49
C GLU A 2 -11.17 -3.70 -39.41
N THR A 3 -11.21 -4.95 -38.98
CA THR A 3 -12.08 -5.44 -37.92
C THR A 3 -11.53 -5.01 -36.57
N GLU A 4 -12.28 -4.14 -35.87
CA GLU A 4 -12.07 -3.80 -34.47
C GLU A 4 -12.21 -5.07 -33.60
N ASN A 5 -11.12 -5.47 -32.96
CA ASN A 5 -11.16 -6.42 -31.86
C ASN A 5 -11.25 -5.63 -30.55
N THR A 6 -12.47 -5.51 -30.03
CA THR A 6 -12.76 -5.06 -28.67
C THR A 6 -12.31 -6.11 -27.66
N CYS A 7 -11.11 -5.97 -27.13
CA CYS A 7 -10.64 -6.73 -25.97
C CYS A 7 -10.42 -5.80 -24.78
N ASN A 8 -11.46 -5.72 -23.94
CA ASN A 8 -11.48 -5.44 -22.51
C ASN A 8 -10.26 -4.70 -21.91
N GLY A 9 -10.49 -3.44 -21.56
CA GLY A 9 -9.58 -2.57 -20.83
C GLY A 9 -9.16 -3.13 -19.47
N ARG A 10 -8.05 -3.87 -19.43
CA ARG A 10 -7.28 -4.09 -18.21
C ARG A 10 -6.34 -2.90 -18.01
N ARG A 11 -6.65 -2.06 -17.02
CA ARG A 11 -5.77 -0.98 -16.55
C ARG A 11 -4.44 -1.58 -16.09
N THR A 12 -3.35 -1.21 -16.75
CA THR A 12 -1.99 -1.53 -16.32
C THR A 12 -1.46 -0.38 -15.48
N TYR A 13 -1.52 -0.50 -14.16
CA TYR A 13 -0.74 0.35 -13.26
C TYR A 13 0.74 0.17 -13.57
N ARG A 14 1.44 1.22 -14.01
CA ARG A 14 2.90 1.18 -14.11
C ARG A 14 3.48 1.17 -12.70
N SER A 15 3.86 -0.02 -12.23
CA SER A 15 4.60 -0.21 -10.98
C SER A 15 6.08 0.12 -11.20
N CYS A 16 6.60 1.12 -10.51
CA CYS A 16 8.04 1.29 -10.39
C CYS A 16 8.53 0.33 -9.28
N MET A 17 9.21 -0.75 -9.69
CA MET A 17 9.74 -1.78 -8.79
C MET A 17 11.17 -1.47 -8.39
N VAL A 18 11.45 -1.53 -7.09
CA VAL A 18 12.80 -1.61 -6.54
C VAL A 18 12.91 -2.94 -5.79
N VAL A 19 13.85 -3.80 -6.18
CA VAL A 19 14.09 -5.09 -5.54
C VAL A 19 15.25 -4.95 -4.57
N ARG A 20 15.02 -5.09 -3.26
CA ARG A 20 16.09 -5.29 -2.25
C ARG A 20 15.60 -6.11 -1.06
N ARG A 21 16.48 -6.99 -0.53
CA ARG A 21 16.28 -7.83 0.67
C ARG A 21 15.06 -8.78 0.60
N ASP A 22 14.94 -9.56 -0.49
CA ASP A 22 13.90 -10.60 -0.68
C ASP A 22 12.43 -10.12 -0.58
N VAL A 23 12.20 -8.81 -0.59
CA VAL A 23 10.85 -8.20 -0.54
C VAL A 23 10.63 -7.41 -1.81
N HIS A 24 9.53 -7.71 -2.50
CA HIS A 24 9.10 -7.01 -3.70
C HIS A 24 8.11 -5.91 -3.33
N PHE A 25 8.40 -4.73 -3.88
CA PHE A 25 7.69 -3.49 -3.59
C PHE A 25 7.01 -2.94 -4.85
N GLN A 26 5.69 -2.73 -4.80
CA GLN A 26 4.95 -2.02 -5.85
C GLN A 26 4.72 -0.56 -5.43
N GLY A 27 5.49 0.36 -6.03
CA GLY A 27 5.31 1.80 -5.86
C GLY A 27 4.13 2.35 -6.66
N ALA A 28 3.47 3.36 -6.11
CA ALA A 28 2.56 4.22 -6.87
C ALA A 28 3.40 5.13 -7.77
N CYS A 29 3.47 4.82 -9.07
CA CYS A 29 3.92 5.78 -10.07
C CYS A 29 2.75 6.58 -10.69
N SER A 30 1.50 6.42 -10.21
CA SER A 30 0.31 7.12 -10.75
C SER A 30 -0.33 8.10 -9.76
N MET A 31 0.45 8.94 -9.07
CA MET A 31 -0.15 10.16 -8.49
C MET A 31 -0.19 11.32 -9.50
N ASN A 32 0.44 11.17 -10.68
CA ASN A 32 0.55 12.22 -11.71
C ASN A 32 0.35 11.70 -13.16
N ASP A 33 -0.26 10.53 -13.38
CA ASP A 33 -0.50 10.06 -14.76
C ASP A 33 -1.62 10.89 -15.40
N VAL A 34 -1.24 11.78 -16.32
CA VAL A 34 -2.08 12.71 -17.13
C VAL A 34 -3.01 11.98 -18.12
N HIS A 35 -3.16 10.65 -17.99
CA HIS A 35 -3.92 9.80 -18.91
C HIS A 35 -5.08 9.02 -18.27
N ASP A 36 -5.40 9.26 -16.99
CA ASP A 36 -6.65 8.79 -16.40
C ASP A 36 -7.67 9.95 -16.36
N PRO A 37 -8.72 9.97 -17.22
CA PRO A 37 -9.62 11.11 -17.34
C PRO A 37 -10.69 11.18 -16.22
N GLY A 38 -10.49 10.49 -15.09
CA GLY A 38 -11.37 10.58 -13.92
C GLY A 38 -10.62 11.09 -12.69
N LEU A 39 -10.78 12.38 -12.36
CA LEU A 39 -10.80 13.01 -11.03
C LEU A 39 -9.98 12.41 -9.83
N GLU A 40 -8.92 11.64 -10.02
CA GLU A 40 -8.07 11.13 -8.93
C GLU A 40 -7.00 12.15 -8.49
N SER A 41 -7.23 13.44 -8.74
CA SER A 41 -6.36 14.50 -8.22
C SER A 41 -6.58 14.64 -6.72
N THR A 42 -5.56 14.35 -5.91
CA THR A 42 -5.57 14.69 -4.49
C THR A 42 -4.97 16.07 -4.25
N GLU A 43 -5.42 16.72 -3.19
CA GLU A 43 -4.82 17.97 -2.74
C GLU A 43 -3.31 17.76 -2.48
N TRP A 44 -2.48 18.71 -2.91
CA TRP A 44 -1.03 18.53 -2.92
C TRP A 44 -0.46 18.19 -1.53
N TRP A 45 -1.05 18.73 -0.47
CA TRP A 45 -0.62 18.47 0.90
C TRP A 45 -0.98 17.04 1.33
N HIS A 46 -2.12 16.51 0.88
CA HIS A 46 -2.50 15.12 1.13
C HIS A 46 -1.60 14.15 0.38
N ALA A 47 -1.19 14.47 -0.85
CA ALA A 47 -0.17 13.70 -1.56
C ALA A 47 1.16 13.69 -0.77
N LEU A 48 1.64 14.87 -0.36
CA LEU A 48 2.90 15.02 0.37
C LEU A 48 2.90 14.20 1.67
N GLU A 49 1.86 14.32 2.49
CA GLU A 49 1.77 13.57 3.74
C GLU A 49 1.61 12.06 3.52
N SER A 50 0.93 11.65 2.44
CA SER A 50 0.84 10.24 2.05
C SER A 50 2.23 9.68 1.72
N PHE A 51 3.04 10.43 0.97
CA PHE A 51 4.43 10.05 0.69
C PHE A 51 5.28 9.99 1.96
N VAL A 52 5.06 10.88 2.92
CA VAL A 52 5.76 10.83 4.22
C VAL A 52 5.44 9.53 4.96
N VAL A 53 4.16 9.16 5.09
CA VAL A 53 3.73 7.92 5.75
C VAL A 53 4.34 6.70 5.07
N LEU A 54 4.24 6.62 3.74
CA LEU A 54 4.79 5.51 2.96
C LEU A 54 6.33 5.47 3.06
N GLY A 55 7.00 6.61 2.92
CA GLY A 55 8.44 6.73 3.00
C GLY A 55 9.01 6.26 4.34
N ILE A 56 8.38 6.68 5.45
CA ILE A 56 8.78 6.25 6.81
C ILE A 56 8.56 4.74 6.98
N SER A 57 7.44 4.20 6.49
CA SER A 57 7.15 2.76 6.55
C SER A 57 8.25 1.94 5.86
N ILE A 58 8.71 2.38 4.69
CA ILE A 58 9.79 1.73 3.92
C ILE A 58 11.13 1.90 4.62
N ALA A 59 11.46 3.11 5.07
CA ALA A 59 12.71 3.38 5.79
C ALA A 59 12.82 2.54 7.07
N GLY A 60 11.75 2.47 7.85
CA GLY A 60 11.69 1.69 9.09
C GLY A 60 11.73 0.18 8.84
N THR A 61 11.01 -0.31 7.84
CA THR A 61 10.87 -1.75 7.62
C THR A 61 11.99 -2.33 6.73
N LEU A 62 12.19 -1.77 5.54
CA LEU A 62 13.10 -2.37 4.55
C LEU A 62 14.55 -1.94 4.72
N TYR A 63 14.78 -0.70 5.16
CA TYR A 63 16.13 -0.16 5.36
C TYR A 63 16.62 -0.27 6.80
N SER A 64 15.75 -0.68 7.74
CA SER A 64 16.09 -0.88 9.15
C SER A 64 16.79 0.32 9.76
N VAL A 65 16.32 1.54 9.45
CA VAL A 65 16.92 2.78 9.95
C VAL A 65 16.79 2.83 11.47
N GLU A 66 17.92 2.79 12.17
CA GLU A 66 17.98 2.73 13.64
C GLU A 66 17.38 3.99 14.30
N ASN A 67 17.50 5.15 13.66
CA ASN A 67 17.07 6.44 14.22
C ASN A 67 15.89 7.06 13.47
N ILE A 68 14.77 6.35 13.46
CA ILE A 68 13.53 6.80 12.81
C ILE A 68 12.96 8.07 13.45
N GLU A 69 13.23 8.31 14.73
CA GLU A 69 12.78 9.50 15.46
C GLU A 69 13.44 10.76 14.92
N ASN A 70 14.77 10.74 14.72
CA ASN A 70 15.46 11.87 14.11
C ASN A 70 14.97 12.11 12.68
N LEU A 71 14.72 11.05 11.90
CA LEU A 71 14.16 11.18 10.56
C LEU A 71 12.77 11.86 10.59
N ILE A 72 11.90 11.43 11.50
CA ILE A 72 10.57 12.05 11.71
C ILE A 72 10.72 13.52 12.11
N GLY A 73 11.62 13.84 13.04
CA GLY A 73 11.91 15.21 13.46
C GLY A 73 12.37 16.11 12.31
N SER A 74 13.30 15.62 11.48
CA SER A 74 13.76 16.32 10.28
C SER A 74 12.64 16.55 9.28
N ILE A 75 11.81 15.54 9.01
CA ILE A 75 10.66 15.67 8.10
C ILE A 75 9.65 16.70 8.64
N ILE A 76 9.32 16.64 9.93
CA ILE A 76 8.39 17.61 10.55
C ILE A 76 8.95 19.04 10.45
N SER A 77 10.25 19.23 10.67
CA SER A 77 10.91 20.53 10.51
C SER A 77 10.81 21.05 9.06
N LEU A 78 11.07 20.19 8.08
CA LEU A 78 10.94 20.53 6.66
C LEU A 78 9.50 20.89 6.29
N LEU A 79 8.52 20.14 6.78
CA LEU A 79 7.11 20.42 6.53
C LEU A 79 6.68 21.76 7.13
N LYS A 80 7.15 22.11 8.32
CA LYS A 80 6.81 23.39 8.97
C LYS A 80 7.44 24.61 8.27
N ASN A 81 8.63 24.45 7.72
CA ASN A 81 9.41 25.55 7.13
C ASN A 81 9.09 25.79 5.64
N ARG A 82 8.08 25.12 5.07
CA ARG A 82 7.72 25.28 3.66
C ARG A 82 6.98 26.60 3.40
N ASP A 83 7.26 27.22 2.26
CA ASP A 83 6.60 28.45 1.79
C ASP A 83 5.89 28.19 0.45
N ILE A 84 4.89 27.31 0.47
CA ILE A 84 4.07 26.98 -0.72
C ILE A 84 2.70 27.66 -0.60
N ASP A 85 1.97 27.36 0.47
CA ASP A 85 0.69 27.97 0.78
C ASP A 85 0.55 28.14 2.30
N LYS A 86 0.42 29.39 2.74
CA LYS A 86 0.34 29.77 4.16
C LYS A 86 -1.01 29.46 4.80
N ARG A 87 -2.03 29.09 4.00
CA ARG A 87 -3.36 28.69 4.49
C ARG A 87 -3.37 27.29 5.08
N ILE A 88 -2.36 26.47 4.75
CA ILE A 88 -2.31 25.06 5.13
C ILE A 88 -1.20 24.85 6.16
N ASP A 89 -1.56 24.40 7.35
CA ASP A 89 -0.58 23.97 8.36
C ASP A 89 -0.14 22.53 8.10
N LEU A 90 1.15 22.30 7.81
CA LEU A 90 1.75 20.95 7.84
C LEU A 90 2.79 20.88 8.98
N PRO A 91 2.93 19.71 9.62
CA PRO A 91 2.09 18.51 9.42
C PRO A 91 0.66 18.73 9.92
N THR A 92 -0.34 18.20 9.20
CA THR A 92 -1.71 18.17 9.68
C THR A 92 -1.79 17.37 10.97
N ASP A 93 -2.84 17.58 11.77
CA ASP A 93 -3.06 16.80 12.99
C ASP A 93 -3.27 15.30 12.71
N ALA A 94 -3.66 14.97 11.48
CA ALA A 94 -3.72 13.60 11.01
C ALA A 94 -2.32 12.98 10.97
N LEU A 95 -1.39 13.63 10.26
CA LEU A 95 -0.02 13.17 10.15
C LEU A 95 0.66 13.14 11.52
N LYS A 96 0.53 14.19 12.34
CA LYS A 96 1.09 14.24 13.71
C LYS A 96 0.66 13.03 14.54
N ARG A 97 -0.62 12.65 14.49
CA ARG A 97 -1.15 11.49 15.23
C ARG A 97 -0.62 10.17 14.71
N ILE A 98 -0.51 10.03 13.38
CA ILE A 98 0.05 8.81 12.76
C ILE A 98 1.51 8.63 13.16
N LEU A 99 2.29 9.72 13.14
CA LEU A 99 3.72 9.68 13.47
C LEU A 99 4.00 9.41 14.95
N LYS A 100 3.03 9.63 15.84
CA LYS A 100 3.15 9.21 17.26
C LYS A 100 3.15 7.69 17.42
N ASP A 101 2.44 6.98 16.55
CA ASP A 101 2.40 5.51 16.52
C ASP A 101 3.21 4.98 15.32
N LYS A 102 4.51 5.21 15.37
CA LYS A 102 5.46 4.80 14.33
C LYS A 102 5.54 3.27 14.15
N GLU A 103 5.24 2.51 15.19
CA GLU A 103 5.30 1.03 15.12
C GLU A 103 4.20 0.50 14.20
N SER A 104 3.00 1.10 14.24
CA SER A 104 1.91 0.75 13.33
C SER A 104 2.27 0.88 11.85
N LEU A 105 3.23 1.76 11.50
CA LEU A 105 3.70 1.95 10.12
C LEU A 105 4.54 0.78 9.61
N SER A 106 5.08 -0.04 10.51
CA SER A 106 5.87 -1.22 10.17
C SER A 106 5.03 -2.50 10.08
N LEU A 107 3.73 -2.41 10.37
CA LEU A 107 2.79 -3.54 10.41
C LEU A 107 1.81 -3.47 9.25
N CYS A 108 1.44 -4.63 8.72
CA CYS A 108 0.30 -4.72 7.82
C CYS A 108 -0.99 -4.40 8.59
N PRO A 109 -1.83 -3.48 8.11
CA PRO A 109 -3.02 -3.06 8.84
C PRO A 109 -4.10 -4.14 8.93
N LEU A 110 -4.13 -5.12 8.03
CA LEU A 110 -5.05 -6.26 8.07
C LEU A 110 -4.54 -7.39 8.98
N CYS A 111 -3.40 -8.02 8.64
CA CYS A 111 -2.92 -9.21 9.36
C CYS A 111 -2.03 -8.91 10.57
N LYS A 112 -1.74 -7.63 10.83
CA LYS A 112 -0.90 -7.13 11.95
C LYS A 112 0.55 -7.66 12.00
N SER A 113 0.96 -8.44 11.01
CA SER A 113 2.34 -8.94 10.89
C SER A 113 3.25 -7.85 10.34
N ARG A 114 4.56 -7.94 10.62
CA ARG A 114 5.53 -6.97 10.10
C ARG A 114 5.55 -6.99 8.57
N LEU A 115 5.78 -5.84 7.96
CA LEU A 115 5.82 -5.72 6.50
C LEU A 115 6.99 -6.48 5.85
N ASP A 116 8.07 -6.74 6.59
CA ASP A 116 9.23 -7.56 6.16
C ASP A 116 9.07 -9.06 6.44
N SER A 117 8.00 -9.47 7.14
CA SER A 117 7.67 -10.87 7.41
C SER A 117 6.68 -11.42 6.37
N ASN A 118 6.48 -12.74 6.40
CA ASN A 118 5.44 -13.37 5.59
C ASN A 118 4.06 -12.91 6.08
N VAL A 119 3.08 -12.90 5.16
CA VAL A 119 1.67 -12.62 5.48
C VAL A 119 1.20 -13.46 6.68
N ALA A 120 0.57 -12.81 7.65
CA ALA A 120 0.06 -13.44 8.88
C ALA A 120 1.09 -14.31 9.63
N ASN A 121 2.40 -14.01 9.48
CA ASN A 121 3.52 -14.81 9.98
C ASN A 121 3.45 -16.29 9.57
N LEU A 122 2.84 -16.58 8.41
CA LEU A 122 2.80 -17.93 7.86
C LEU A 122 4.20 -18.42 7.48
N PRO A 123 4.46 -19.74 7.52
CA PRO A 123 5.75 -20.29 7.14
C PRO A 123 6.09 -19.97 5.68
N LYS A 124 7.39 -19.84 5.38
CA LYS A 124 7.85 -19.59 4.02
C LYS A 124 7.49 -20.79 3.16
N ARG A 125 6.75 -20.56 2.08
CA ARG A 125 6.45 -21.57 1.08
C ARG A 125 7.60 -21.67 0.09
N GLU A 126 8.03 -22.89 -0.22
CA GLU A 126 8.88 -23.13 -1.38
C GLU A 126 8.04 -23.18 -2.65
N ARG A 127 8.43 -22.39 -3.65
CA ARG A 127 7.80 -22.39 -4.96
C ARG A 127 8.70 -23.11 -5.95
N ASN A 128 8.15 -24.11 -6.64
CA ASN A 128 8.87 -24.80 -7.69
C ASN A 128 9.32 -23.81 -8.77
N SER A 129 10.54 -24.01 -9.26
CA SER A 129 11.01 -23.32 -10.46
C SER A 129 10.04 -23.60 -11.60
N THR A 130 9.81 -22.59 -12.43
CA THR A 130 8.96 -22.74 -13.60
C THR A 130 9.71 -22.12 -14.75
N TRP A 131 9.81 -22.88 -15.84
CA TRP A 131 10.50 -22.42 -17.02
C TRP A 131 9.87 -21.09 -17.48
N GLN A 132 10.71 -20.08 -17.69
CA GLN A 132 10.34 -18.84 -18.34
C GLN A 132 11.38 -18.52 -19.41
N PRO A 133 10.96 -17.94 -20.53
CA PRO A 133 11.89 -17.50 -21.56
C PRO A 133 12.79 -16.37 -21.02
N GLN A 134 14.07 -16.40 -21.40
CA GLN A 134 15.10 -15.47 -20.89
C GLN A 134 14.80 -13.99 -21.19
N TRP A 135 14.01 -13.71 -22.23
CA TRP A 135 13.62 -12.34 -22.62
C TRP A 135 12.43 -11.78 -21.84
N ARG A 136 11.83 -12.54 -20.91
CA ARG A 136 10.68 -12.09 -20.11
C ARG A 136 11.11 -11.72 -18.70
N THR A 137 10.75 -10.52 -18.26
CA THR A 137 10.90 -10.12 -16.85
C THR A 137 9.98 -10.94 -15.95
N THR A 138 10.53 -11.49 -14.88
CA THR A 138 9.83 -12.41 -14.00
C THR A 138 8.81 -11.66 -13.12
N LYS A 139 7.54 -11.62 -13.53
CA LYS A 139 6.45 -11.06 -12.69
C LYS A 139 6.18 -11.87 -11.41
N ARG A 140 6.76 -13.07 -11.24
CA ARG A 140 6.52 -13.91 -10.04
C ARG A 140 6.98 -13.27 -8.74
N ALA A 141 8.01 -12.43 -8.83
CA ALA A 141 8.46 -11.55 -7.77
C ALA A 141 7.30 -10.80 -7.09
N GLU A 142 6.40 -10.22 -7.88
CA GLU A 142 5.23 -9.49 -7.39
C GLU A 142 4.27 -10.40 -6.60
N GLY A 143 4.28 -11.70 -6.85
CA GLY A 143 3.42 -12.68 -6.20
C GLY A 143 4.11 -13.46 -5.08
N GLU A 144 5.26 -13.01 -4.58
CA GLU A 144 5.90 -13.59 -3.39
C GLU A 144 5.09 -13.28 -2.13
N ASP A 145 5.08 -14.18 -1.15
CA ASP A 145 4.21 -14.07 0.03
C ASP A 145 4.59 -12.88 0.95
N LYS A 146 5.85 -12.43 0.85
CA LYS A 146 6.36 -11.22 1.51
C LYS A 146 6.15 -9.93 0.72
N SER A 147 5.59 -10.00 -0.49
CA SER A 147 5.36 -8.80 -1.28
C SER A 147 4.42 -7.84 -0.56
N ILE A 148 4.74 -6.55 -0.62
CA ILE A 148 3.93 -5.49 -0.04
C ILE A 148 3.42 -4.56 -1.14
N GLN A 149 2.22 -4.03 -0.93
CA GLN A 149 1.56 -3.10 -1.84
C GLN A 149 0.96 -1.96 -1.02
N ILE A 150 0.78 -0.80 -1.66
CA ILE A 150 -0.06 0.25 -1.11
C ILE A 150 -1.49 -0.29 -1.01
N ILE A 151 -2.09 -0.10 0.16
CA ILE A 151 -3.48 -0.45 0.43
C ILE A 151 -4.22 0.78 0.95
N HIS A 152 -5.52 0.80 0.68
CA HIS A 152 -6.43 1.79 1.24
C HIS A 152 -7.19 1.16 2.40
N LEU A 153 -7.20 1.83 3.56
CA LEU A 153 -7.91 1.33 4.76
C LEU A 153 -9.44 1.39 4.58
N LYS A 154 -9.89 2.38 3.82
CA LYS A 154 -11.25 2.56 3.32
C LYS A 154 -11.21 2.55 1.79
N PRO A 155 -12.18 1.88 1.14
CA PRO A 155 -12.20 1.74 -0.30
C PRO A 155 -12.37 3.09 -1.00
N LEU A 156 -11.73 3.24 -2.16
CA LEU A 156 -11.87 4.41 -3.01
C LEU A 156 -13.31 4.49 -3.55
N ILE A 157 -13.93 5.66 -3.38
CA ILE A 157 -15.25 5.96 -3.93
C ILE A 157 -15.06 7.05 -4.98
N GLU A 158 -15.59 6.86 -6.18
CA GLU A 158 -15.38 7.76 -7.34
C GLU A 158 -15.74 9.22 -7.04
N SER A 159 -16.69 9.45 -6.13
CA SER A 159 -17.15 10.79 -5.75
C SER A 159 -16.27 11.52 -4.74
N THR A 160 -15.23 10.88 -4.18
CA THR A 160 -14.42 11.46 -3.09
C THR A 160 -12.95 11.14 -3.20
N VAL A 161 -12.12 12.17 -3.09
CA VAL A 161 -10.67 12.02 -2.95
C VAL A 161 -10.35 11.54 -1.53
N ILE A 162 -9.91 10.29 -1.40
CA ILE A 162 -9.51 9.70 -0.11
C ILE A 162 -8.05 9.23 -0.09
N HIS A 163 -7.24 9.65 -1.06
CA HIS A 163 -5.78 9.48 -1.08
C HIS A 163 -5.11 10.44 -0.08
N THR A 164 -5.25 10.12 1.20
CA THR A 164 -4.73 10.91 2.31
C THR A 164 -3.82 10.06 3.19
N ALA A 165 -2.95 10.72 3.97
CA ALA A 165 -2.13 10.07 4.98
C ALA A 165 -2.92 9.21 5.97
N LYS A 166 -4.22 9.48 6.18
CA LYS A 166 -5.07 8.64 7.05
C LYS A 166 -5.44 7.30 6.41
N ASN A 167 -5.54 7.25 5.08
CA ASN A 167 -6.13 6.13 4.37
C ASN A 167 -5.11 5.22 3.68
N VAL A 168 -3.91 5.72 3.37
CA VAL A 168 -2.89 4.94 2.67
C VAL A 168 -1.91 4.27 3.63
N ARG A 169 -1.67 2.96 3.47
CA ARG A 169 -0.64 2.21 4.20
C ARG A 169 0.03 1.22 3.28
N TYR A 170 1.18 0.68 3.69
CA TYR A 170 1.63 -0.59 3.12
C TYR A 170 0.95 -1.75 3.83
N GLY A 171 0.65 -2.78 3.07
CA GLY A 171 0.19 -4.07 3.57
C GLY A 171 0.74 -5.19 2.71
N HIS A 172 0.70 -6.42 3.22
CA HIS A 172 1.01 -7.58 2.40
C HIS A 172 0.07 -7.64 1.20
N ARG A 173 0.59 -7.97 0.03
CA ARG A 173 -0.19 -8.05 -1.20
C ARG A 173 -1.37 -9.03 -1.06
N TRP A 174 -1.14 -10.16 -0.41
CA TRP A 174 -2.20 -11.13 -0.11
C TRP A 174 -3.34 -10.51 0.69
N CYS A 175 -3.02 -9.72 1.71
CA CYS A 175 -4.02 -8.96 2.47
C CYS A 175 -4.78 -7.98 1.59
N ASN A 176 -4.08 -7.20 0.76
CA ASN A 176 -4.71 -6.23 -0.14
C ASN A 176 -5.67 -6.90 -1.12
N VAL A 177 -5.22 -7.97 -1.77
CA VAL A 177 -6.04 -8.73 -2.72
C VAL A 177 -7.24 -9.38 -2.03
N SER A 178 -7.09 -9.79 -0.77
CA SER A 178 -8.18 -10.41 0.00
C SER A 178 -9.22 -9.39 0.47
N MET A 179 -8.80 -8.14 0.74
CA MET A 179 -9.71 -7.03 1.07
C MET A 179 -10.55 -6.59 -0.13
N THR A 180 -10.03 -6.71 -1.35
CA THR A 180 -10.73 -6.27 -2.57
C THR A 180 -11.16 -4.79 -2.49
N ASP A 181 -12.45 -4.50 -2.59
CA ASP A 181 -13.09 -3.19 -2.47
C ASP A 181 -13.76 -2.96 -1.10
N HIS A 182 -13.44 -3.79 -0.11
CA HIS A 182 -13.96 -3.67 1.25
C HIS A 182 -13.00 -2.85 2.12
N SER A 183 -13.56 -2.15 3.10
CA SER A 183 -12.79 -1.63 4.23
C SER A 183 -12.25 -2.78 5.09
N ILE A 184 -11.32 -2.45 6.00
CA ILE A 184 -10.79 -3.44 6.95
C ILE A 184 -11.90 -4.05 7.78
N ASP A 185 -12.82 -3.23 8.31
CA ASP A 185 -13.89 -3.70 9.19
C ASP A 185 -14.84 -4.64 8.45
N GLU A 186 -15.27 -4.27 7.25
CA GLU A 186 -16.11 -5.13 6.39
C GLU A 186 -15.40 -6.44 6.02
N THR A 187 -14.09 -6.40 5.78
CA THR A 187 -13.30 -7.60 5.49
C THR A 187 -13.28 -8.55 6.69
N LEU A 188 -13.12 -8.02 7.91
CA LEU A 188 -13.11 -8.81 9.13
C LEU A 188 -14.49 -9.42 9.42
N ASP A 189 -15.56 -8.63 9.28
CA ASP A 189 -16.94 -9.10 9.43
C ASP A 189 -17.26 -10.23 8.44
N PHE A 190 -16.82 -10.09 7.18
CA PHE A 190 -16.96 -11.13 6.17
C PHE A 190 -16.18 -12.40 6.55
N MET A 191 -14.92 -12.28 6.97
CA MET A 191 -14.12 -13.43 7.40
C MET A 191 -14.73 -14.14 8.61
N GLU A 192 -15.23 -13.39 9.60
CA GLU A 192 -15.93 -13.95 10.77
C GLU A 192 -17.20 -14.70 10.34
N HIS A 193 -17.98 -14.12 9.43
CA HIS A 193 -19.16 -14.77 8.88
C HIS A 193 -18.81 -16.10 8.21
N VAL A 194 -17.76 -16.14 7.37
CA VAL A 194 -17.32 -17.35 6.66
C VAL A 194 -16.92 -18.45 7.65
N VAL A 195 -16.14 -18.13 8.68
CA VAL A 195 -15.74 -19.08 9.73
C VAL A 195 -16.96 -19.62 10.47
N ARG A 196 -17.88 -18.75 10.87
CA ARG A 196 -19.12 -19.12 11.55
C ARG A 196 -19.97 -20.07 10.72
N VAL A 197 -20.11 -19.84 9.41
CA VAL A 197 -20.89 -20.71 8.52
C VAL A 197 -20.21 -22.07 8.34
N HIS A 198 -18.89 -22.12 8.11
CA HIS A 198 -18.16 -23.39 8.01
C HIS A 198 -18.22 -24.20 9.31
N GLY A 199 -18.22 -23.53 10.47
CA GLY A 199 -18.40 -24.17 11.78
C GLY A 199 -19.75 -24.89 11.95
N ARG A 200 -20.79 -24.50 11.20
CA ARG A 200 -22.12 -25.16 11.24
C ARG A 200 -22.11 -26.56 10.62
N CYS A 201 -21.16 -26.83 9.71
CA CYS A 201 -21.01 -28.13 9.07
C CYS A 201 -20.28 -29.16 9.94
N LYS A 202 -19.76 -28.77 11.11
CA LYS A 202 -19.30 -29.69 12.15
C LYS A 202 -20.48 -30.11 13.02
N LYS A 203 -21.34 -30.99 12.49
CA LYS A 203 -22.30 -31.78 13.26
C LYS A 203 -22.01 -33.25 13.05
#